data_AF-A0A3D2UP33-F1
#
_entry.id   AF-A0A3D2UP33-F1
#
_cell.length_a   1.000
_cell.length_b   1.000
_cell.length_c   1.000
_cell.angle_alpha   90.00
_cell.angle_beta   90.00
_cell.angle_gamma   90.00
#
_symmetry.space_group_name_H-M   'P 1'
#
loop_
_entity.id
_entity.type
_entity.pdbx_description
1 polymer ?
#
loop_
_entity_poly.entity_id
_entity_poly.type
_entity_poly.pdbx_seq_one_letter_code
_entity_poly.pdbx_strand_id
1 'polypeptide(L)'
;DATSLAVKYTDKDGVLKPFFVDWIVKFKDGKIGLFDTKEGITAETAKYKAEGLAAYIKEENKKGKKLFGGIVVPKDKSWRFNDSEKYDYSPDLKGWKFLE
;
A
#
# COMPACT_ATOMS: atom_id res chain seq x y z
N ASP A 1 9.61 23.06 9.29
CA ASP A 1 9.57 21.60 9.53
C ASP A 1 8.84 20.90 8.39
N ALA A 2 9.58 20.33 7.44
CA ALA A 2 8.98 19.67 6.28
C ALA A 2 8.66 18.22 6.65
N THR A 3 7.44 17.98 7.11
CA THR A 3 6.91 16.62 7.23
C THR A 3 6.69 16.08 5.82
N SER A 4 7.59 15.20 5.36
CA SER A 4 7.44 14.53 4.07
C SER A 4 6.39 13.42 4.17
N LEU A 5 5.50 13.34 3.18
CA LEU A 5 4.54 12.24 3.00
C LEU A 5 5.17 10.98 2.39
N ALA A 6 6.51 10.93 2.30
CA ALA A 6 7.21 9.77 1.77
C ALA A 6 7.09 8.56 2.71
N VAL A 7 6.64 7.46 2.15
CA VAL A 7 6.68 6.14 2.77
C VAL A 7 8.10 5.60 2.62
N LYS A 8 8.70 5.17 3.72
CA LYS A 8 10.03 4.56 3.72
C LYS A 8 9.90 3.06 3.50
N TYR A 9 10.79 2.50 2.69
CA TYR A 9 10.92 1.05 2.53
C TYR A 9 12.38 0.67 2.33
N THR A 10 12.73 -0.56 2.70
CA THR A 10 14.06 -1.13 2.42
C THR A 10 13.95 -1.93 1.14
N ASP A 11 14.74 -1.58 0.11
CA ASP A 11 14.72 -2.31 -1.16
C ASP A 11 15.42 -3.67 -1.08
N LYS A 12 15.47 -4.36 -2.23
CA LYS A 12 16.08 -5.70 -2.35
C LYS A 12 17.56 -5.76 -1.94
N ASP A 13 18.26 -4.64 -2.02
CA ASP A 13 19.70 -4.53 -1.75
C ASP A 13 19.94 -4.04 -0.30
N GLY A 14 18.88 -3.93 0.51
CA GLY A 14 18.97 -3.48 1.91
C GLY A 14 19.03 -1.96 2.06
N VAL A 15 18.77 -1.19 1.00
CA VAL A 15 18.90 0.27 1.01
C VAL A 15 17.56 0.92 1.36
N LEU A 16 17.58 1.81 2.36
CA LEU A 16 16.41 2.59 2.75
C LEU A 16 16.08 3.64 1.68
N LYS A 17 14.88 3.60 1.12
CA LYS A 17 14.40 4.50 0.08
C LYS A 17 13.02 5.09 0.39
N PRO A 18 12.74 6.33 -0.03
CA PRO A 18 11.40 6.89 -0.02
C PRO A 18 10.59 6.47 -1.26
N PHE A 19 9.27 6.40 -1.13
CA PHE A 19 8.35 6.50 -2.26
C PHE A 19 7.07 7.24 -1.88
N PHE A 20 6.32 7.67 -2.89
CA PHE A 20 5.01 8.28 -2.73
C PHE A 20 3.95 7.34 -3.29
N VAL A 21 2.81 7.24 -2.62
CA VAL A 21 1.64 6.53 -3.13
C VAL A 21 0.96 7.36 -4.20
N ASP A 22 0.27 6.70 -5.14
CA ASP A 22 -0.46 7.38 -6.22
C ASP A 22 -1.70 8.11 -5.70
N TRP A 23 -2.40 7.52 -4.72
CA TRP A 23 -3.67 8.05 -4.22
C TRP A 23 -3.72 8.15 -2.70
N ILE A 24 -4.25 9.28 -2.24
CA ILE A 24 -4.63 9.52 -0.84
C ILE A 24 -6.11 9.90 -0.84
N VAL A 25 -6.95 9.08 -0.20
CA VAL A 25 -8.41 9.24 -0.23
C VAL A 25 -8.95 9.40 1.19
N LYS A 26 -9.63 10.51 1.49
CA LYS A 26 -10.31 10.70 2.77
C LYS A 26 -11.77 10.28 2.67
N PHE A 27 -12.17 9.30 3.47
CA PHE A 27 -13.52 8.77 3.54
C PHE A 27 -14.39 9.59 4.49
N LYS A 28 -15.71 9.54 4.30
CA LYS A 28 -16.69 10.28 5.11
C LYS A 28 -16.68 9.89 6.59
N ASP A 29 -16.31 8.64 6.90
CA ASP A 29 -16.15 8.13 8.26
C ASP A 29 -14.82 8.52 8.93
N GLY A 30 -14.00 9.31 8.23
CA GLY A 30 -12.72 9.81 8.71
C GLY A 30 -11.54 8.88 8.48
N LYS A 31 -11.72 7.69 7.86
CA LYS A 31 -10.59 6.88 7.39
C LYS A 31 -9.83 7.60 6.27
N ILE A 32 -8.53 7.35 6.17
CA ILE A 32 -7.69 7.79 5.06
C ILE A 32 -7.09 6.55 4.38
N GLY A 33 -7.40 6.37 3.10
CA GLY A 33 -6.82 5.34 2.26
C GLY A 33 -5.53 5.81 1.61
N LEU A 34 -4.49 4.98 1.62
CA LEU A 34 -3.21 5.18 0.93
C LEU A 34 -3.03 4.06 -0.09
N PHE A 35 -2.99 4.39 -1.39
CA PHE A 35 -3.00 3.38 -2.45
C PHE A 35 -1.94 3.63 -3.51
N ASP A 36 -1.20 2.58 -3.85
CA ASP A 36 -0.18 2.57 -4.91
C ASP A 36 -0.64 1.61 -6.02
N THR A 37 -0.87 2.13 -7.22
CA THR A 37 -1.47 1.40 -8.34
C THR A 37 -0.43 0.54 -9.05
N LYS A 38 -0.79 -0.71 -9.36
CA LYS A 38 0.06 -1.64 -10.09
C LYS A 38 -0.75 -2.52 -11.04
N GLU A 39 -0.03 -3.11 -11.98
CA GLU A 39 -0.54 -4.13 -12.91
C GLU A 39 0.61 -5.03 -13.40
N GLY A 40 0.31 -6.30 -13.69
CA GLY A 40 1.27 -7.25 -14.26
C GLY A 40 2.59 -7.32 -13.48
N ILE A 41 3.71 -7.17 -14.18
CA ILE A 41 5.06 -7.26 -13.60
C ILE A 41 5.31 -6.23 -12.49
N THR A 42 4.63 -5.08 -12.53
CA THR A 42 4.80 -4.06 -11.49
C THR A 42 4.12 -4.46 -10.19
N ALA A 43 3.07 -5.29 -10.24
CA ALA A 43 2.45 -5.88 -9.06
C ALA A 43 3.33 -7.02 -8.51
N GLU A 44 3.89 -7.86 -9.38
CA GLU A 44 4.79 -8.95 -8.98
C GLU A 44 6.05 -8.43 -8.25
N THR A 45 6.61 -7.31 -8.72
CA THR A 45 7.83 -6.71 -8.17
C THR A 45 7.58 -5.68 -7.06
N ALA A 46 6.33 -5.49 -6.62
CA ALA A 46 5.97 -4.46 -5.64
C ALA A 46 6.36 -4.75 -4.19
N LYS A 47 6.83 -5.97 -3.88
CA LYS A 47 7.03 -6.50 -2.52
C LYS A 47 7.56 -5.49 -1.52
N TYR A 48 8.74 -4.93 -1.77
CA TYR A 48 9.40 -4.07 -0.79
C TYR A 48 8.62 -2.77 -0.52
N LYS A 49 7.99 -2.18 -1.53
CA LYS A 49 7.14 -1.00 -1.36
C LYS A 49 5.84 -1.36 -0.63
N ALA A 50 5.23 -2.49 -0.97
CA ALA A 50 4.00 -2.98 -0.35
C ALA A 50 4.19 -3.21 1.15
N GLU A 51 5.26 -3.93 1.53
CA GLU A 51 5.59 -4.20 2.93
C GLU A 51 5.97 -2.91 3.67
N GLY A 52 6.69 -1.99 3.01
CA GLY A 52 6.97 -0.66 3.56
C GLY A 52 5.71 0.18 3.83
N LEU A 53 4.72 0.13 2.93
CA LEU A 53 3.43 0.79 3.12
C LEU A 53 2.62 0.17 4.25
N ALA A 54 2.56 -1.15 4.32
CA ALA A 54 1.88 -1.86 5.40
C ALA A 54 2.50 -1.50 6.77
N ALA A 55 3.84 -1.48 6.86
CA ALA A 55 4.55 -1.07 8.07
C ALA A 55 4.25 0.40 8.43
N TYR A 56 4.30 1.32 7.47
CA TYR A 56 3.97 2.72 7.69
C TYR A 56 2.55 2.91 8.22
N ILE A 57 1.55 2.28 7.59
CA ILE A 57 0.15 2.33 8.02
C ILE A 57 0.00 1.82 9.45
N LYS A 58 0.63 0.68 9.77
CA LYS A 58 0.62 0.08 11.11
C LYS A 58 1.21 1.03 12.16
N GLU A 59 2.37 1.63 11.90
CA GLU A 59 3.02 2.54 12.85
C GLU A 59 2.25 3.86 13.04
N GLU A 60 1.69 4.44 11.98
CA GLU A 60 0.87 5.65 12.09
C GLU A 60 -0.46 5.39 12.80
N ASN A 61 -1.06 4.22 12.62
CA ASN A 61 -2.27 3.83 13.34
C ASN A 61 -2.01 3.65 14.85
N LYS A 62 -0.83 3.18 15.26
CA LYS A 62 -0.43 3.19 16.69
C LYS A 62 -0.39 4.60 17.28
N LYS A 63 -0.19 5.63 16.45
CA LYS A 63 -0.22 7.05 16.84
C LYS A 63 -1.63 7.66 16.79
N GLY A 64 -2.67 6.84 16.60
CA GLY A 64 -4.06 7.28 16.58
C GLY A 64 -4.58 7.75 15.22
N LYS A 65 -3.84 7.53 14.12
CA LYS A 65 -4.38 7.72 12.78
C LYS A 65 -5.38 6.62 12.42
N LYS A 66 -6.17 6.85 11.36
CA LYS A 66 -7.15 5.91 10.81
C LYS A 66 -6.81 5.57 9.36
N LEU A 67 -5.62 5.04 9.15
CA LEU A 67 -5.09 4.71 7.83
C LEU A 67 -5.44 3.28 7.41
N PHE A 68 -5.68 3.08 6.13
CA PHE A 68 -5.73 1.77 5.50
C PHE A 68 -5.25 1.86 4.05
N GLY A 69 -5.10 0.71 3.38
CA GLY A 69 -4.74 0.65 1.97
C GLY A 69 -3.53 -0.24 1.73
N GLY A 70 -2.83 0.00 0.62
CA GLY A 70 -1.81 -0.91 0.13
C GLY A 70 -1.64 -0.85 -1.39
N ILE A 71 -1.14 -1.94 -1.98
CA ILE A 71 -1.07 -2.06 -3.44
C ILE A 71 -2.48 -2.31 -3.97
N VAL A 72 -2.87 -1.58 -5.02
CA VAL A 72 -4.15 -1.76 -5.71
C VAL A 72 -3.92 -2.22 -7.15
N VAL A 73 -4.72 -3.17 -7.61
CA VAL A 73 -4.71 -3.68 -8.99
C VAL A 73 -6.13 -3.68 -9.57
N PRO A 74 -6.31 -3.38 -10.86
CA PRO A 74 -7.60 -3.47 -11.52
C PRO A 74 -8.02 -4.95 -11.66
N LYS A 75 -9.29 -5.26 -11.36
CA LYS A 75 -9.86 -6.60 -11.53
C LYS A 75 -11.37 -6.52 -11.78
N ASP A 76 -11.84 -7.10 -12.89
CA ASP A 76 -13.26 -7.28 -13.21
C ASP A 76 -14.12 -6.01 -13.00
N LYS A 77 -13.69 -4.87 -13.58
CA LYS A 77 -14.31 -3.53 -13.46
C LYS A 77 -14.29 -2.91 -12.04
N SER A 78 -13.59 -3.53 -11.11
CA SER A 78 -13.35 -3.03 -9.76
C SER A 78 -11.85 -2.98 -9.47
N TRP A 79 -11.50 -2.76 -8.20
CA TRP A 79 -10.14 -2.76 -7.70
C TRP A 79 -10.00 -3.79 -6.57
N ARG A 80 -8.90 -4.54 -6.61
CA ARG A 80 -8.46 -5.37 -5.49
C ARG A 80 -7.28 -4.70 -4.82
N PHE A 81 -7.20 -4.80 -3.50
CA PHE A 81 -6.08 -4.26 -2.75
C PHE A 81 -5.45 -5.30 -1.82
N ASN A 82 -4.16 -5.15 -1.58
CA ASN A 82 -3.37 -5.95 -0.66
C ASN A 82 -2.83 -5.07 0.47
N ASP A 83 -3.25 -5.36 1.70
CA ASP A 83 -2.81 -4.71 2.93
C ASP A 83 -2.00 -5.66 3.84
N SER A 84 -1.42 -6.72 3.28
CA SER A 84 -0.69 -7.73 4.05
C SER A 84 0.69 -7.25 4.48
N GLU A 85 1.10 -7.57 5.70
CA GLU A 85 2.46 -7.26 6.21
C GLU A 85 3.57 -7.99 5.43
N LYS A 86 3.24 -9.17 4.88
CA LYS A 86 4.08 -9.90 3.94
C LYS A 86 3.39 -9.89 2.60
N TYR A 87 4.03 -9.29 1.62
CA TYR A 87 3.42 -9.15 0.31
C TYR A 87 3.61 -10.43 -0.50
N ASP A 88 2.49 -10.93 -1.02
CA ASP A 88 2.45 -12.06 -1.94
C ASP A 88 1.51 -11.74 -3.09
N TYR A 89 2.01 -11.92 -4.31
CA TYR A 89 1.27 -11.65 -5.54
C TYR A 89 1.16 -12.92 -6.34
N SER A 90 -0.06 -13.21 -6.75
CA SER A 90 -0.40 -14.26 -7.70
C SER A 90 -1.48 -13.74 -8.65
N PRO A 91 -1.55 -14.20 -9.91
CA PRO A 91 -2.56 -13.72 -10.86
C PRO A 91 -4.03 -13.92 -10.44
N ASP A 92 -4.31 -14.86 -9.54
CA ASP A 92 -5.62 -15.08 -8.94
C ASP A 92 -5.92 -14.15 -7.75
N LEU A 93 -4.95 -13.34 -7.33
CA LEU A 93 -5.05 -12.34 -6.26
C LEU A 93 -5.54 -12.96 -4.94
N LYS A 94 -5.00 -14.12 -4.59
CA LYS A 94 -5.39 -14.87 -3.39
C LYS A 94 -5.14 -14.04 -2.13
N GLY A 95 -6.19 -13.87 -1.31
CA GLY A 95 -6.12 -13.08 -0.08
C GLY A 95 -6.24 -11.56 -0.27
N TRP A 96 -6.32 -11.08 -1.51
CA TRP A 96 -6.55 -9.66 -1.80
C TRP A 96 -8.02 -9.31 -1.62
N LYS A 97 -8.30 -8.14 -1.05
CA LYS A 97 -9.64 -7.65 -0.71
C LYS A 97 -10.22 -6.79 -1.83
N PHE A 98 -11.54 -6.74 -1.98
CA PHE A 98 -12.16 -5.72 -2.82
C PHE A 98 -12.03 -4.35 -2.15
N LEU A 99 -11.74 -3.33 -2.96
CA LEU A 99 -11.79 -1.94 -2.51
C LEU A 99 -13.25 -1.46 -2.59
N GLU A 100 -13.96 -1.58 -1.47
CA GLU A 100 -15.35 -1.12 -1.26
C GLU A 100 -15.41 0.23 -0.51
#